data_AF-A0A5E4LTY9-F1
#
_entry.id   AF-A0A5E4LTY9-F1
#
_cell.length_a   1.000
_cell.length_b   1.000
_cell.length_c   1.000
_cell.angle_alpha   90.00
_cell.angle_beta   90.00
_cell.angle_gamma   90.00
#
_symmetry.space_group_name_H-M   'P 1'
#
loop_
_entity.id
_entity.type
_entity.pdbx_description
1 polymer ?
#
loop_
_entity_poly.entity_id
_entity_poly.type
_entity_poly.pdbx_seq_one_letter_code
_entity_poly.pdbx_strand_id
1 'polypeptide(L)'
;MNNRLVFFLLIMQLVVFAAANSSDPGMLFLKISTQMDANITNQADTELFFQQNSVIVVGEDASLGEKLIIQATKVQNPWLNNVKEVRETNFTDDSYKLIILVGGPSQNNLTNYVKNNGYLNESFQFEGGITVETGKWGNATVVTISDKQGYEIASKRESTSYSPLNGIIPKEYIPVAATGISVIILALINVVKTVFEFKALDFGRKGKKVGQGSIFIWKINISEIIAIIGASIVLGISISWQYFGPSPDFLKWLVINSIICLAGAILHEVTHKIMAILFKIKIEYKFWPAGSALTLLSSYLGNAFSIQAFLLEEIDPKTAKWKVGLMKLAAPVVSAVVMVVFAGIYFFDPSPIYRVVYSTSALWAMAEMLPFSGLDGKDIKEWNGFVWFVAFSAIGLAYVVITFLL
;
A
#
# COMPACT_ATOMS: atom_id res chain seq x y z
N MET A 1 6.15 -40.15 37.19
CA MET A 1 5.10 -40.18 36.15
C MET A 1 4.22 -38.94 36.34
N ASN A 2 4.79 -37.76 36.19
CA ASN A 2 5.04 -36.98 34.97
C ASN A 2 3.80 -36.25 34.44
N ASN A 3 3.79 -34.97 34.79
CA ASN A 3 3.09 -33.80 34.25
C ASN A 3 3.20 -33.60 32.72
N ARG A 4 3.35 -34.69 31.95
CA ARG A 4 3.42 -34.70 30.50
C ARG A 4 2.08 -34.37 29.83
N LEU A 5 0.97 -34.33 30.56
CA LEU A 5 -0.36 -34.00 30.02
C LEU A 5 -0.70 -32.49 30.11
N VAL A 6 -0.10 -31.76 31.06
CA VAL A 6 -0.34 -30.31 31.26
C VAL A 6 0.68 -29.47 30.47
N PHE A 7 1.91 -29.99 30.28
CA PHE A 7 2.87 -29.46 29.31
C PHE A 7 2.43 -29.70 27.85
N PHE A 8 1.60 -30.73 27.62
CA PHE A 8 0.92 -31.02 26.34
C PHE A 8 -0.20 -30.03 25.99
N LEU A 9 -0.79 -29.34 26.98
CA LEU A 9 -1.93 -28.43 26.79
C LEU A 9 -1.50 -26.96 26.62
N LEU A 10 -0.29 -26.59 27.07
CA LEU A 10 0.24 -25.22 26.99
C LEU A 10 0.99 -24.93 25.68
N ILE A 11 1.55 -25.97 25.06
CA ILE A 11 2.22 -25.90 23.75
C ILE A 11 1.21 -25.93 22.58
N MET A 12 -0.04 -26.29 22.88
CA MET A 12 -1.13 -26.54 21.92
C MET A 12 -2.02 -25.33 21.58
N GLN A 13 -1.85 -24.13 22.13
CA GLN A 13 -2.87 -23.07 21.95
C GLN A 13 -2.39 -21.74 21.37
N LEU A 14 -1.09 -21.44 21.37
CA LEU A 14 -0.62 -20.12 20.92
C LEU A 14 -0.04 -20.10 19.50
N VAL A 15 0.28 -21.27 18.95
CA VAL A 15 0.56 -21.45 17.52
C VAL A 15 -0.75 -21.68 16.72
N VAL A 16 -1.91 -21.78 17.40
CA VAL A 16 -3.15 -22.40 16.89
C VAL A 16 -4.25 -21.45 16.42
N PHE A 17 -4.10 -20.12 16.44
CA PHE A 17 -4.89 -19.34 15.47
C PHE A 17 -4.42 -19.62 14.02
N ALA A 18 -3.28 -20.29 13.84
CA ALA A 18 -2.77 -20.82 12.57
C ALA A 18 -2.57 -22.36 12.58
N ALA A 19 -3.26 -23.08 13.46
CA ALA A 19 -3.44 -24.54 13.33
C ALA A 19 -4.94 -24.86 13.20
N ALA A 20 -5.60 -24.15 12.29
CA ALA A 20 -6.99 -24.40 11.96
C ALA A 20 -7.19 -25.57 10.98
N ASN A 21 -6.16 -26.17 10.36
CA ASN A 21 -6.37 -27.35 9.49
C ASN A 21 -5.15 -28.21 9.07
N SER A 22 -4.09 -28.37 9.87
CA SER A 22 -3.08 -29.40 9.56
C SER A 22 -2.48 -30.09 10.79
N SER A 23 -2.14 -31.36 10.59
CA SER A 23 -1.78 -32.35 11.59
C SER A 23 -0.34 -32.19 12.09
N ASP A 24 -0.22 -31.84 13.36
CA ASP A 24 0.91 -32.01 14.27
C ASP A 24 2.06 -30.96 14.29
N PRO A 25 1.79 -29.75 14.84
CA PRO A 25 2.79 -28.71 15.15
C PRO A 25 3.81 -29.07 16.25
N GLY A 26 3.54 -30.08 17.08
CA GLY A 26 4.44 -30.50 18.17
C GLY A 26 5.80 -31.02 17.66
N MET A 27 5.81 -31.50 16.41
CA MET A 27 7.00 -32.00 15.75
C MET A 27 8.06 -30.91 15.48
N LEU A 28 7.70 -29.66 15.20
CA LEU A 28 8.68 -28.63 14.81
C LEU A 28 9.56 -28.16 15.98
N PHE A 29 8.99 -27.90 17.16
CA PHE A 29 9.77 -27.52 18.35
C PHE A 29 10.61 -28.69 18.85
N LEU A 30 10.03 -29.90 18.89
CA LEU A 30 10.79 -31.10 19.22
C LEU A 30 11.96 -31.27 18.25
N LYS A 31 11.73 -31.04 16.96
CA LYS A 31 12.77 -31.08 15.93
C LYS A 31 13.84 -30.01 16.10
N ILE A 32 13.48 -28.74 16.35
CA ILE A 32 14.45 -27.66 16.61
C ILE A 32 15.26 -27.97 17.87
N SER A 33 14.62 -28.38 18.97
CA SER A 33 15.32 -28.74 20.21
C SER A 33 16.25 -29.94 20.03
N THR A 34 15.83 -30.96 19.25
CA THR A 34 16.71 -32.09 18.88
C THR A 34 17.83 -31.68 17.94
N GLN A 35 17.61 -30.71 17.05
CA GLN A 35 18.64 -30.20 16.14
C GLN A 35 19.70 -29.38 16.88
N MET A 36 19.38 -28.84 18.05
CA MET A 36 20.27 -28.05 18.90
C MET A 36 21.06 -28.89 19.93
N ASP A 37 20.88 -30.22 19.97
CA ASP A 37 21.57 -31.15 20.90
C ASP A 37 21.53 -30.69 22.37
N ALA A 38 20.45 -30.02 22.76
CA ALA A 38 20.32 -29.41 24.07
C ALA A 38 19.95 -30.49 25.11
N ASN A 39 20.93 -30.98 25.87
CA ASN A 39 20.74 -31.98 26.92
C ASN A 39 20.17 -31.32 28.20
N ILE A 40 18.96 -30.76 28.11
CA ILE A 40 18.37 -29.92 29.17
C ILE A 40 17.22 -30.66 29.87
N THR A 41 17.22 -30.62 31.21
CA THR A 41 16.31 -31.42 32.05
C THR A 41 15.18 -30.62 32.70
N ASN A 42 15.24 -29.28 32.71
CA ASN A 42 14.24 -28.39 33.30
C ASN A 42 13.89 -27.21 32.37
N GLN A 43 12.63 -26.77 32.41
CA GLN A 43 12.10 -25.67 31.60
C GLN A 43 12.86 -24.35 31.79
N ALA A 44 13.21 -23.99 33.04
CA ALA A 44 13.92 -22.74 33.31
C ALA A 44 15.32 -22.69 32.65
N ASP A 45 16.04 -23.81 32.67
CA ASP A 45 17.36 -23.93 32.03
C ASP A 45 17.22 -23.90 30.50
N THR A 46 16.12 -24.45 29.96
CA THR A 46 15.80 -24.39 28.54
C THR A 46 15.55 -22.95 28.09
N GLU A 47 14.75 -22.20 28.84
CA GLU A 47 14.46 -20.80 28.55
C GLU A 47 15.73 -19.94 28.60
N LEU A 48 16.57 -20.12 29.63
CA LEU A 48 17.86 -19.42 29.75
C LEU A 48 18.81 -19.78 28.60
N PHE A 49 18.89 -21.06 28.21
CA PHE A 49 19.69 -21.50 27.09
C PHE A 49 19.26 -20.81 25.79
N PHE A 50 17.96 -20.78 25.50
CA PHE A 50 17.46 -20.08 24.31
C PHE A 50 17.72 -18.58 24.37
N GLN A 51 17.58 -17.93 25.52
CA GLN A 51 17.89 -16.51 25.66
C GLN A 51 19.36 -16.18 25.35
N GLN A 52 20.28 -17.04 25.75
CA GLN A 52 21.71 -16.83 25.58
C GLN A 52 22.23 -17.26 24.19
N ASN A 53 21.58 -18.25 23.57
CA ASN A 53 22.05 -18.87 22.33
C ASN A 53 21.16 -18.58 21.12
N SER A 54 20.19 -17.67 21.26
CA SER A 54 19.32 -17.26 20.16
C SER A 54 19.43 -15.78 19.86
N VAL A 55 19.12 -15.43 18.62
CA VAL A 55 19.03 -14.04 18.14
C VAL A 55 17.85 -13.90 17.20
N ILE A 56 17.12 -12.79 17.33
CA ILE A 56 16.10 -12.38 16.36
C ILE A 56 16.73 -11.34 15.47
N VAL A 57 16.85 -11.64 14.17
CA VAL A 57 17.38 -10.73 13.16
C VAL A 57 16.21 -10.21 12.32
N VAL A 58 15.87 -8.94 12.53
CA VAL A 58 14.78 -8.28 11.81
C VAL A 58 15.31 -7.67 10.53
N GLY A 59 14.72 -8.06 9.40
CA GLY A 59 15.02 -7.47 8.08
C GLY A 59 14.76 -5.97 8.07
N GLU A 60 15.57 -5.22 7.35
CA GLU A 60 15.43 -3.76 7.24
C GLU A 60 14.04 -3.39 6.71
N ASP A 61 13.54 -4.18 5.77
CA ASP A 61 12.26 -3.95 5.11
C ASP A 61 11.16 -4.91 5.61
N ALA A 62 11.33 -5.52 6.79
CA ALA A 62 10.31 -6.40 7.38
C ALA A 62 8.99 -5.64 7.56
N SER A 63 7.89 -6.27 7.13
CA SER A 63 6.56 -5.65 7.10
C SER A 63 6.05 -5.37 8.51
N LEU A 64 5.07 -4.46 8.64
CA LEU A 64 4.41 -4.22 9.93
C LEU A 64 3.75 -5.51 10.44
N GLY A 65 3.18 -6.31 9.53
CA GLY A 65 2.59 -7.61 9.86
C GLY A 65 3.61 -8.55 10.51
N GLU A 66 4.80 -8.69 9.91
CA GLU A 66 5.89 -9.52 10.44
C GLU A 66 6.40 -9.02 11.80
N LYS A 67 6.59 -7.71 11.93
CA LYS A 67 6.96 -7.08 13.21
C LYS A 67 5.91 -7.36 14.28
N LEU A 68 4.62 -7.23 13.96
CA LEU A 68 3.52 -7.53 14.88
C LEU A 68 3.43 -9.02 15.21
N ILE A 69 3.68 -9.92 14.25
CA ILE A 69 3.73 -11.37 14.49
C ILE A 69 4.81 -11.68 15.52
N ILE A 70 5.99 -11.08 15.41
CA ILE A 70 7.08 -11.28 16.38
C ILE A 70 6.74 -10.71 17.74
N GLN A 71 6.15 -9.52 17.81
CA GLN A 71 5.70 -8.94 19.08
C GLN A 71 4.61 -9.79 19.75
N ALA A 72 3.63 -10.28 18.97
CA ALA A 72 2.62 -11.21 19.46
C ALA A 72 3.28 -12.50 19.95
N THR A 73 4.24 -13.05 19.20
CA THR A 73 4.98 -14.27 19.60
C THR A 73 5.72 -14.07 20.92
N LYS A 74 6.32 -12.90 21.14
CA LYS A 74 7.00 -12.51 22.39
C LYS A 74 6.04 -12.42 23.59
N VAL A 75 4.87 -11.81 23.41
CA VAL A 75 3.83 -11.75 24.46
C VAL A 75 3.39 -13.14 24.89
N GLN A 76 3.28 -14.06 23.92
CA GLN A 76 2.85 -15.43 24.16
C GLN A 76 3.94 -16.35 24.70
N ASN A 77 5.21 -16.01 24.45
CA ASN A 77 6.38 -16.80 24.82
C ASN A 77 7.36 -15.91 25.59
N PRO A 78 7.20 -15.76 26.92
CA PRO A 78 7.97 -14.81 27.72
C PRO A 78 9.49 -15.00 27.62
N TRP A 79 9.96 -16.21 27.30
CA TRP A 79 11.38 -16.49 27.12
C TRP A 79 12.00 -15.74 25.93
N LEU A 80 11.21 -15.40 24.89
CA LEU A 80 11.65 -14.59 23.75
C LEU A 80 11.85 -13.10 24.09
N ASN A 81 11.27 -12.61 25.19
CA ASN A 81 11.39 -11.20 25.58
C ASN A 81 12.85 -10.79 25.86
N ASN A 82 13.66 -11.75 26.31
CA ASN A 82 15.07 -11.54 26.62
C ASN A 82 16.00 -12.01 25.50
N VAL A 83 15.47 -12.55 24.39
CA VAL A 83 16.28 -12.89 23.23
C VAL A 83 16.73 -11.59 22.55
N LYS A 84 18.03 -11.51 22.25
CA LYS A 84 18.62 -10.34 21.61
C LYS A 84 17.97 -10.10 20.24
N GLU A 85 17.43 -8.91 20.04
CA GLU A 85 16.89 -8.48 18.75
C GLU A 85 17.87 -7.50 18.09
N VAL A 86 18.24 -7.78 16.85
CA VAL A 86 19.14 -6.94 16.06
C VAL A 86 18.56 -6.70 14.67
N ARG A 87 18.91 -5.56 14.08
CA ARG A 87 18.68 -5.32 12.65
C ARG A 87 19.68 -6.14 11.83
N GLU A 88 19.29 -6.59 10.65
CA GLU A 88 20.15 -7.37 9.76
C GLU A 88 21.52 -6.71 9.48
N THR A 89 21.57 -5.39 9.36
CA THR A 89 22.80 -4.62 9.11
C THR A 89 23.78 -4.64 10.28
N ASN A 90 23.30 -4.95 11.49
CA ASN A 90 24.10 -5.05 12.70
C ASN A 90 24.40 -6.51 13.10
N PHE A 91 23.98 -7.48 12.29
CA PHE A 91 24.23 -8.88 12.55
C PHE A 91 25.62 -9.27 12.04
N THR A 92 26.54 -9.60 12.95
CA THR A 92 27.95 -9.90 12.64
C THR A 92 28.46 -11.21 13.23
N ASP A 93 27.61 -11.94 13.96
CA ASP A 93 28.03 -12.99 14.87
C ASP A 93 27.27 -14.29 14.59
N ASP A 94 27.99 -15.32 14.18
CA ASP A 94 27.51 -16.66 13.86
C ASP A 94 27.57 -17.63 15.06
N SER A 95 27.89 -17.13 16.26
CA SER A 95 27.99 -17.95 17.47
C SER A 95 26.63 -18.45 18.00
N TYR A 96 25.52 -17.82 17.57
CA TYR A 96 24.18 -18.22 17.99
C TYR A 96 23.82 -19.61 17.47
N LYS A 97 23.17 -20.42 18.31
CA LYS A 97 22.68 -21.75 17.97
C LYS A 97 21.32 -21.69 17.29
N LEU A 98 20.53 -20.64 17.54
CA LEU A 98 19.24 -20.40 16.89
C LEU A 98 19.19 -18.98 16.34
N ILE A 99 18.95 -18.85 15.04
CA ILE A 99 18.81 -17.56 14.37
C ILE A 99 17.38 -17.47 13.83
N ILE A 100 16.59 -16.56 14.37
CA ILE A 100 15.22 -16.29 13.91
C ILE A 100 15.27 -15.08 12.97
N LEU A 101 15.09 -15.32 11.68
CA LEU A 101 15.07 -14.29 10.66
C LEU A 101 13.62 -13.83 10.43
N VAL A 102 13.38 -12.53 10.62
CA VAL A 102 12.07 -11.91 10.41
C VAL A 102 12.11 -11.18 9.07
N GLY A 103 11.20 -11.53 8.17
CA GLY A 103 11.19 -11.05 6.79
C GLY A 103 11.75 -12.09 5.81
N GLY A 104 11.11 -12.17 4.64
CA GLY A 104 11.45 -13.14 3.60
C GLY A 104 12.65 -12.68 2.76
N PRO A 105 13.05 -13.43 1.73
CA PRO A 105 14.17 -13.07 0.85
C PRO A 105 14.08 -11.66 0.25
N SER A 106 12.87 -11.14 0.03
CA SER A 106 12.70 -9.78 -0.47
C SER A 106 12.91 -8.73 0.63
N GLN A 107 12.67 -9.03 1.91
CA GLN A 107 12.64 -8.07 3.03
C GLN A 107 13.85 -8.16 3.98
N ASN A 108 14.60 -9.26 3.90
CA ASN A 108 15.75 -9.55 4.75
C ASN A 108 16.86 -10.17 3.87
N ASN A 109 17.96 -9.44 3.70
CA ASN A 109 19.11 -9.87 2.90
C ASN A 109 19.77 -11.12 3.48
N LEU A 110 19.74 -11.28 4.81
CA LEU A 110 20.22 -12.49 5.44
C LEU A 110 19.32 -13.69 5.10
N THR A 111 18.00 -13.53 5.10
CA THR A 111 17.07 -14.56 4.62
C THR A 111 17.35 -14.91 3.16
N ASN A 112 17.56 -13.90 2.29
CA ASN A 112 17.91 -14.11 0.88
C ASN A 112 19.21 -14.90 0.71
N TYR A 113 20.25 -14.51 1.46
CA TYR A 113 21.54 -15.19 1.46
C TYR A 113 21.40 -16.65 1.92
N VAL A 114 20.73 -16.89 3.05
CA VAL A 114 20.57 -18.23 3.61
C VAL A 114 19.75 -19.12 2.66
N LYS A 115 18.71 -18.58 2.05
CA LYS A 115 17.89 -19.29 1.05
C LYS A 115 18.67 -19.62 -0.23
N ASN A 116 19.35 -18.65 -0.82
CA ASN A 116 20.07 -18.85 -2.09
C ASN A 116 21.26 -19.81 -1.97
N ASN A 117 21.83 -19.95 -0.78
CA ASN A 117 22.87 -20.95 -0.50
C ASN A 117 22.31 -22.34 -0.10
N GLY A 118 20.98 -22.52 -0.12
CA GLY A 118 20.35 -23.81 0.15
C GLY A 118 20.38 -24.22 1.62
N TYR A 119 20.56 -23.28 2.56
CA TYR A 119 20.57 -23.58 3.99
C TYR A 119 19.16 -23.75 4.57
N LEU A 120 18.13 -23.26 3.89
CA LEU A 120 16.71 -23.51 4.21
C LEU A 120 16.24 -24.71 3.41
N ASN A 121 15.87 -25.79 4.10
CA ASN A 121 15.54 -27.08 3.48
C ASN A 121 14.11 -27.54 3.78
N GLU A 122 13.42 -26.88 4.70
CA GLU A 122 12.03 -27.18 5.05
C GLU A 122 11.20 -25.91 4.97
N SER A 123 10.00 -25.99 4.39
CA SER A 123 9.10 -24.85 4.20
C SER A 123 7.69 -25.25 4.61
N PHE A 124 7.08 -24.42 5.46
CA PHE A 124 5.73 -24.57 5.97
C PHE A 124 4.94 -23.32 5.60
N GLN A 125 3.88 -23.51 4.82
CA GLN A 125 2.94 -22.43 4.49
C GLN A 125 1.70 -22.56 5.38
N PHE A 126 1.32 -21.47 6.03
CA PHE A 126 0.16 -21.38 6.90
C PHE A 126 -0.99 -20.61 6.22
N GLU A 127 -2.22 -20.90 6.64
CA GLU A 127 -3.38 -20.06 6.28
C GLU A 127 -3.13 -18.62 6.71
N GLY A 128 -3.41 -17.65 5.83
CA GLY A 128 -3.04 -16.24 6.01
C GLY A 128 -1.74 -15.83 5.29
N GLY A 129 -1.11 -16.74 4.54
CA GLY A 129 0.03 -16.42 3.69
C GLY A 129 1.36 -16.26 4.42
N ILE A 130 1.44 -16.72 5.68
CA ILE A 130 2.69 -16.77 6.42
C ILE A 130 3.47 -18.01 5.98
N THR A 131 4.73 -17.80 5.64
CA THR A 131 5.68 -18.86 5.32
C THR A 131 6.75 -18.90 6.40
N VAL A 132 6.96 -20.09 6.96
CA VAL A 132 8.06 -20.38 7.88
C VAL A 132 8.98 -21.38 7.20
N GLU A 133 10.24 -21.03 7.02
CA GLU A 133 11.25 -21.97 6.55
C GLU A 133 12.24 -22.27 7.66
N THR A 134 12.76 -23.48 7.69
CA THR A 134 13.80 -23.88 8.65
C THR A 134 14.95 -24.55 7.94
N GLY A 135 16.13 -24.49 8.55
CA GLY A 135 17.27 -25.29 8.13
C GLY A 135 18.52 -25.01 8.94
N LYS A 136 19.69 -25.27 8.36
CA LYS A 136 20.98 -25.17 9.06
C LYS A 136 21.96 -24.27 8.31
N TRP A 137 22.50 -23.29 9.01
CA TRP A 137 23.59 -22.44 8.55
C TRP A 137 24.78 -22.59 9.49
N GLY A 138 25.79 -23.36 9.06
CA GLY A 138 26.87 -23.79 9.95
C GLY A 138 26.35 -24.63 11.12
N ASN A 139 26.64 -24.21 12.35
CA ASN A 139 26.17 -24.84 13.58
C ASN A 139 24.84 -24.26 14.10
N ALA A 140 24.28 -23.27 13.42
CA ALA A 140 23.05 -22.61 13.81
C ALA A 140 21.85 -23.28 13.13
N THR A 141 20.77 -23.44 13.88
CA THR A 141 19.44 -23.66 13.32
C THR A 141 18.89 -22.30 12.90
N VAL A 142 18.47 -22.17 11.64
CA VAL A 142 17.88 -20.94 11.12
C VAL A 142 16.40 -21.15 10.92
N VAL A 143 15.59 -20.22 11.40
CA VAL A 143 14.13 -20.19 11.22
C VAL A 143 13.79 -18.86 10.59
N THR A 144 13.21 -18.87 9.40
CA THR A 144 12.66 -17.66 8.78
C THR A 144 11.16 -17.60 9.06
N ILE A 145 10.66 -16.40 9.33
CA ILE A 145 9.23 -16.13 9.44
C ILE A 145 8.94 -14.93 8.55
N SER A 146 8.07 -15.12 7.58
CA SER A 146 7.69 -14.04 6.69
C SER A 146 6.27 -14.18 6.17
N ASP A 147 5.67 -13.05 5.82
CA ASP A 147 4.42 -13.02 5.07
C ASP A 147 4.64 -13.36 3.57
N LYS A 148 3.56 -13.36 2.79
CA LYS A 148 3.60 -13.65 1.36
C LYS A 148 4.45 -12.63 0.60
N GLN A 149 4.50 -11.38 1.06
CA GLN A 149 5.24 -10.31 0.41
C GLN A 149 6.76 -10.50 0.53
N GLY A 150 7.23 -11.14 1.61
CA GLY A 150 8.65 -11.43 1.76
C GLY A 150 9.18 -12.50 0.81
N TYR A 151 8.31 -13.38 0.32
CA TYR A 151 8.66 -14.45 -0.62
C TYR A 151 8.30 -14.16 -2.06
N GLU A 152 7.34 -13.27 -2.29
CA GLU A 152 7.07 -12.74 -3.62
C GLU A 152 8.06 -11.62 -3.94
N ILE A 153 8.44 -11.49 -5.21
CA ILE A 153 8.96 -10.24 -5.76
C ILE A 153 7.77 -9.28 -5.90
N ALA A 154 7.04 -9.10 -4.81
CA ALA A 154 6.05 -8.07 -4.69
C ALA A 154 6.80 -6.77 -4.92
N SER A 155 6.52 -6.08 -6.04
CA SER A 155 7.09 -4.77 -6.34
C SER A 155 6.92 -3.87 -5.13
N LYS A 156 8.00 -3.72 -4.36
CA LYS A 156 8.05 -2.80 -3.24
C LYS A 156 7.73 -1.42 -3.78
N ARG A 157 7.29 -0.50 -2.91
CA ARG A 157 7.24 0.91 -3.30
C ARG A 157 8.68 1.42 -3.44
N GLU A 158 9.31 1.14 -4.56
CA GLU A 158 10.69 1.51 -4.86
C GLU A 158 10.91 3.01 -4.66
N SER A 159 9.88 3.84 -4.86
CA SER A 159 10.00 5.29 -4.62
C SER A 159 10.43 5.67 -3.21
N THR A 160 10.21 4.83 -2.17
CA THR A 160 10.69 5.16 -0.82
C THR A 160 12.21 5.12 -0.74
N SER A 161 12.86 4.24 -1.50
CA SER A 161 14.32 4.12 -1.56
C SER A 161 14.97 5.30 -2.30
N TYR A 162 14.30 5.82 -3.32
CA TYR A 162 14.78 6.94 -4.14
C TYR A 162 14.21 8.31 -3.72
N SER A 163 13.34 8.34 -2.71
CA SER A 163 12.74 9.57 -2.24
C SER A 163 13.80 10.48 -1.61
N PRO A 164 13.76 11.80 -1.86
CA PRO A 164 14.60 12.75 -1.14
C PRO A 164 14.32 12.78 0.38
N LEU A 165 13.20 12.19 0.84
CA LEU A 165 12.84 12.07 2.26
C LEU A 165 13.55 10.91 2.98
N ASN A 166 14.14 9.98 2.23
CA ASN A 166 14.79 8.77 2.78
C ASN A 166 15.93 9.08 3.76
N GLY A 167 16.60 10.23 3.60
CA GLY A 167 17.64 10.68 4.54
C GLY A 167 17.12 11.36 5.82
N ILE A 168 15.82 11.62 5.92
CA ILE A 168 15.21 12.45 6.99
C ILE A 168 14.22 11.63 7.82
N ILE A 169 13.44 10.76 7.18
CA ILE A 169 12.33 10.03 7.80
C ILE A 169 12.49 8.54 7.47
N PRO A 170 12.19 7.62 8.42
CA PRO A 170 12.20 6.19 8.12
C PRO A 170 11.32 5.84 6.91
N LYS A 171 11.78 4.89 6.09
CA LYS A 171 11.18 4.51 4.80
C LYS A 171 9.68 4.22 4.90
N GLU A 172 9.26 3.62 6.01
CA GLU A 172 7.88 3.22 6.27
C GLU A 172 6.92 4.42 6.35
N TYR A 173 7.41 5.58 6.76
CA TYR A 173 6.60 6.80 6.90
C TYR A 173 6.69 7.73 5.69
N ILE A 174 7.59 7.48 4.74
CA ILE A 174 7.78 8.31 3.54
C ILE A 174 6.48 8.49 2.75
N PRO A 175 5.67 7.46 2.46
CA PRO A 175 4.45 7.65 1.68
C PRO A 175 3.42 8.56 2.38
N VAL A 176 3.29 8.42 3.70
CA VAL A 176 2.39 9.26 4.52
C VAL A 176 2.91 10.69 4.55
N ALA A 177 4.22 10.89 4.75
CA ALA A 177 4.85 12.21 4.74
C ALA A 177 4.72 12.89 3.37
N ALA A 178 4.96 12.17 2.27
CA ALA A 178 4.82 12.68 0.91
C ALA A 178 3.38 13.16 0.63
N THR A 179 2.39 12.38 1.05
CA THR A 179 0.97 12.75 0.94
C THR A 179 0.64 13.99 1.78
N GLY A 180 1.09 14.03 3.03
CA GLY A 180 0.90 15.18 3.93
C GLY A 180 1.51 16.45 3.37
N ILE A 181 2.76 16.39 2.88
CA ILE A 181 3.43 17.50 2.20
C ILE A 181 2.62 17.96 0.99
N SER A 182 2.10 17.04 0.18
CA SER A 182 1.32 17.35 -1.01
C SER A 182 0.01 18.07 -0.66
N VAL A 183 -0.68 17.63 0.38
CA VAL A 183 -1.90 18.29 0.90
C VAL A 183 -1.57 19.68 1.46
N ILE A 184 -0.45 19.83 2.18
CA ILE A 184 0.01 21.13 2.69
C ILE A 184 0.34 22.07 1.52
N ILE A 185 1.07 21.60 0.50
CA ILE A 185 1.37 22.38 -0.70
C ILE A 185 0.08 22.80 -1.39
N LEU A 186 -0.89 21.90 -1.55
CA LEU A 186 -2.18 22.22 -2.14
C LEU A 186 -2.95 23.28 -1.32
N ALA A 187 -2.93 23.15 0.01
CA ALA A 187 -3.54 24.12 0.90
C ALA A 187 -2.85 25.50 0.80
N LEU A 188 -1.51 25.53 0.77
CA LEU A 188 -0.73 26.75 0.60
C LEU A 188 -0.99 27.40 -0.76
N ILE A 189 -1.06 26.62 -1.85
CA ILE A 189 -1.44 27.11 -3.18
C ILE A 189 -2.82 27.78 -3.12
N ASN A 190 -3.78 27.16 -2.43
CA ASN A 190 -5.12 27.74 -2.25
C ASN A 190 -5.09 29.02 -1.40
N VAL A 191 -4.29 29.09 -0.33
CA VAL A 191 -4.14 30.30 0.49
C VAL A 191 -3.49 31.43 -0.31
N VAL A 192 -2.37 31.16 -1.00
CA VAL A 192 -1.68 32.14 -1.84
C VAL A 192 -2.61 32.66 -2.94
N LYS A 193 -3.40 31.78 -3.55
CA LYS A 193 -4.43 32.15 -4.53
C LYS A 193 -5.45 33.12 -3.93
N THR A 194 -5.97 32.83 -2.74
CA THR A 194 -6.99 33.67 -2.08
C THR A 194 -6.41 35.01 -1.62
N VAL A 195 -5.21 35.02 -1.05
CA VAL A 195 -4.60 36.21 -0.44
C VAL A 195 -3.99 37.15 -1.47
N PHE A 196 -3.25 36.62 -2.44
CA PHE A 196 -2.49 37.45 -3.40
C PHE A 196 -3.22 37.63 -4.73
N GLU A 197 -4.47 37.13 -4.84
CA GLU A 197 -5.19 36.97 -6.11
C GLU A 197 -4.28 36.40 -7.21
N PHE A 198 -3.29 35.56 -6.86
CA PHE A 198 -2.17 35.27 -7.74
C PHE A 198 -2.63 34.43 -8.93
N LYS A 199 -3.00 35.12 -10.02
CA LYS A 199 -3.73 34.56 -11.17
C LYS A 199 -2.94 33.48 -11.91
N ALA A 200 -1.62 33.44 -11.73
CA ALA A 200 -0.74 32.47 -12.37
C ALA A 200 -0.97 31.02 -11.87
N LEU A 201 -1.46 30.83 -10.64
CA LEU A 201 -1.76 29.49 -10.10
C LEU A 201 -3.08 28.91 -10.65
N ASP A 202 -3.89 29.73 -11.33
CA ASP A 202 -5.13 29.31 -12.01
C ASP A 202 -4.90 28.97 -13.49
N PHE A 203 -3.63 28.77 -13.89
CA PHE A 203 -3.25 28.44 -15.26
C PHE A 203 -3.99 27.19 -15.72
N GLY A 204 -5.01 27.40 -16.56
CA GLY A 204 -5.85 26.35 -17.11
C GLY A 204 -7.30 26.31 -16.62
N ARG A 205 -7.66 26.94 -15.49
CA ARG A 205 -8.98 26.75 -14.84
C ARG A 205 -9.89 28.00 -14.81
N LYS A 206 -9.35 29.21 -14.63
CA LYS A 206 -10.18 30.44 -14.49
C LYS A 206 -10.77 30.91 -15.81
N GLY A 207 -12.06 31.23 -15.79
CA GLY A 207 -12.77 31.90 -16.90
C GLY A 207 -13.04 31.02 -18.12
N LYS A 208 -12.73 29.72 -18.06
CA LYS A 208 -13.06 28.78 -19.13
C LYS A 208 -14.52 28.35 -19.03
N LYS A 209 -15.28 28.60 -20.08
CA LYS A 209 -16.62 28.02 -20.25
C LYS A 209 -16.53 26.64 -20.89
N VAL A 210 -17.57 25.82 -20.68
CA VAL A 210 -17.72 24.53 -21.37
C VAL A 210 -17.72 24.78 -22.88
N GLY A 211 -16.91 24.03 -23.62
CA GLY A 211 -16.76 24.16 -25.07
C GLY A 211 -15.80 25.26 -25.54
N GLN A 212 -15.26 26.08 -24.63
CA GLN A 212 -14.31 27.14 -25.00
C GLN A 212 -12.93 26.55 -25.33
N GLY A 213 -12.52 26.73 -26.59
CA GLY A 213 -11.25 26.21 -27.12
C GLY A 213 -11.27 24.72 -27.44
N SER A 214 -12.45 24.10 -27.44
CA SER A 214 -12.62 22.66 -27.62
C SER A 214 -12.80 22.32 -29.10
N ILE A 215 -12.08 21.29 -29.56
CA ILE A 215 -12.15 20.83 -30.94
C ILE A 215 -13.13 19.67 -31.01
N PHE A 216 -14.19 19.82 -31.81
CA PHE A 216 -15.19 18.77 -32.00
C PHE A 216 -15.01 18.10 -33.37
N ILE A 217 -14.89 16.78 -33.38
CA ILE A 217 -14.95 15.96 -34.60
C ILE A 217 -16.10 14.98 -34.42
N TRP A 218 -17.09 15.00 -35.31
CA TRP A 218 -18.24 14.09 -35.27
C TRP A 218 -18.98 14.11 -33.91
N LYS A 219 -19.14 15.30 -33.32
CA LYS A 219 -19.73 15.53 -31.97
C LYS A 219 -18.89 15.00 -30.79
N ILE A 220 -17.70 14.46 -31.03
CA ILE A 220 -16.76 14.04 -30.00
C ILE A 220 -15.82 15.21 -29.69
N ASN A 221 -15.65 15.54 -28.41
CA ASN A 221 -14.69 16.55 -27.95
C ASN A 221 -13.28 15.94 -27.92
N ILE A 222 -12.46 16.25 -28.92
CA ILE A 222 -11.09 15.74 -29.04
C ILE A 222 -10.19 16.32 -27.96
N SER A 223 -10.42 17.56 -27.54
CA SER A 223 -9.66 18.20 -26.45
C SER A 223 -9.81 17.46 -25.13
N GLU A 224 -11.00 16.90 -24.90
CA GLU A 224 -11.29 16.07 -23.72
C GLU A 224 -10.58 14.72 -23.78
N ILE A 225 -10.56 14.07 -24.95
CA ILE A 225 -9.82 12.81 -25.15
C ILE A 225 -8.33 13.03 -24.91
N ILE A 226 -7.76 14.10 -25.47
CA ILE A 226 -6.35 14.45 -25.26
C ILE A 226 -6.08 14.71 -23.77
N ALA A 227 -7.01 15.37 -23.07
CA ALA A 227 -6.89 15.60 -21.64
C ALA A 227 -6.90 14.29 -20.82
N ILE A 228 -7.80 13.35 -21.14
CA ILE A 228 -7.87 12.04 -20.51
C ILE A 228 -6.58 11.27 -20.74
N ILE A 229 -6.10 11.20 -21.99
CA ILE A 229 -4.85 10.51 -22.33
C ILE A 229 -3.66 11.16 -21.61
N GLY A 230 -3.55 12.49 -21.65
CA GLY A 230 -2.48 13.22 -20.98
C GLY A 230 -2.45 13.00 -19.46
N ALA A 231 -3.61 13.10 -18.80
CA ALA A 231 -3.75 12.82 -17.38
C ALA A 231 -3.38 11.37 -17.03
N SER A 232 -3.78 10.42 -17.89
CA SER A 232 -3.49 9.00 -17.71
C SER A 232 -2.00 8.68 -17.86
N ILE A 233 -1.30 9.35 -18.79
CA ILE A 233 0.16 9.22 -18.94
C ILE A 233 0.87 9.80 -17.71
N VAL A 234 0.47 10.99 -17.24
CA VAL A 234 1.07 11.60 -16.04
C VAL A 234 0.90 10.69 -14.82
N LEU A 235 -0.28 10.12 -14.62
CA LEU A 235 -0.53 9.19 -13.54
C LEU A 235 0.23 7.87 -13.76
N GLY A 236 0.29 7.37 -15.00
CA GLY A 236 1.07 6.20 -15.37
C GLY A 236 2.56 6.35 -15.05
N ILE A 237 3.16 7.52 -15.34
CA ILE A 237 4.54 7.87 -14.94
C ILE A 237 4.67 7.84 -13.41
N SER A 238 3.73 8.47 -12.71
CA SER A 238 3.74 8.57 -11.25
C SER A 238 3.67 7.20 -10.58
N ILE A 239 2.72 6.36 -10.98
CA ILE A 239 2.57 5.00 -10.48
C ILE A 239 3.77 4.12 -10.84
N SER A 240 4.34 4.29 -12.03
CA SER A 240 5.53 3.54 -12.44
C SER A 240 6.75 3.92 -11.60
N TRP A 241 6.93 5.21 -11.33
CA TRP A 241 7.97 5.67 -10.42
C TRP A 241 7.77 5.12 -9.01
N GLN A 242 6.51 5.14 -8.53
CA GLN A 242 6.14 4.69 -7.19
C GLN A 242 6.51 3.22 -6.93
N TYR A 243 6.20 2.33 -7.88
CA TYR A 243 6.37 0.88 -7.68
C TYR A 243 7.60 0.28 -8.34
N PHE A 244 8.22 0.95 -9.31
CA PHE A 244 9.32 0.37 -10.08
C PHE A 244 10.58 1.23 -10.10
N GLY A 245 10.50 2.52 -9.69
CA GLY A 245 11.67 3.40 -9.62
C GLY A 245 12.48 3.47 -10.94
N PRO A 246 13.77 3.87 -10.88
CA PRO A 246 14.68 3.81 -12.02
C PRO A 246 15.19 2.38 -12.26
N SER A 247 14.29 1.44 -12.57
CA SER A 247 14.62 0.05 -12.92
C SER A 247 14.66 -0.19 -14.43
N PRO A 248 15.33 -1.26 -14.91
CA PRO A 248 15.28 -1.66 -16.32
C PRO A 248 13.86 -1.91 -16.84
N ASP A 249 12.95 -2.32 -15.96
CA ASP A 249 11.54 -2.58 -16.29
C ASP A 249 10.66 -1.32 -16.27
N PHE A 250 11.20 -0.15 -15.90
CA PHE A 250 10.42 1.08 -15.76
C PHE A 250 9.63 1.41 -17.04
N LEU A 251 10.27 1.35 -18.21
CA LEU A 251 9.60 1.70 -19.48
C LEU A 251 8.48 0.72 -19.84
N LYS A 252 8.67 -0.57 -19.55
CA LYS A 252 7.64 -1.60 -19.72
C LYS A 252 6.44 -1.32 -18.80
N TRP A 253 6.70 -1.07 -17.53
CA TRP A 253 5.65 -0.76 -16.57
C TRP A 253 5.00 0.59 -16.81
N LEU A 254 5.72 1.57 -17.35
CA LEU A 254 5.14 2.85 -17.78
C LEU A 254 4.03 2.66 -18.79
N VAL A 255 4.25 1.83 -19.82
CA VAL A 255 3.23 1.55 -20.84
C VAL A 255 2.04 0.83 -20.21
N ILE A 256 2.29 -0.23 -19.43
CA ILE A 256 1.24 -1.02 -18.77
C ILE A 256 0.41 -0.14 -17.81
N ASN A 257 1.06 0.62 -16.94
CA ASN A 257 0.42 1.46 -15.95
C ASN A 257 -0.34 2.62 -16.61
N SER A 258 0.17 3.19 -17.71
CA SER A 258 -0.56 4.22 -18.47
C SER A 258 -1.85 3.66 -19.07
N ILE A 259 -1.86 2.41 -19.55
CA ILE A 259 -3.06 1.74 -20.04
C ILE A 259 -4.06 1.49 -18.91
N ILE A 260 -3.58 1.02 -17.74
CA ILE A 260 -4.42 0.81 -16.56
C ILE A 260 -5.03 2.15 -16.10
N CYS A 261 -4.22 3.20 -16.01
CA CYS A 261 -4.69 4.55 -15.67
C CYS A 261 -5.70 5.04 -16.70
N LEU A 262 -5.45 4.83 -18.00
CA LEU A 262 -6.39 5.21 -19.05
C LEU A 262 -7.75 4.51 -18.90
N ALA A 263 -7.76 3.21 -18.63
CA ALA A 263 -8.99 2.46 -18.39
C ALA A 263 -9.75 2.99 -17.16
N GLY A 264 -9.03 3.26 -16.06
CA GLY A 264 -9.62 3.84 -14.85
C GLY A 264 -10.16 5.25 -15.05
N ALA A 265 -9.42 6.12 -15.75
CA ALA A 265 -9.85 7.48 -16.08
C ALA A 265 -11.09 7.47 -16.99
N ILE A 266 -11.13 6.60 -18.01
CA ILE A 266 -12.32 6.46 -18.86
C ILE A 266 -13.53 6.04 -18.02
N LEU A 267 -13.38 5.05 -17.15
CA LEU A 267 -14.48 4.59 -16.28
C LEU A 267 -14.97 5.71 -15.36
N HIS A 268 -14.05 6.45 -14.74
CA HIS A 268 -14.34 7.57 -13.86
C HIS A 268 -15.10 8.68 -14.60
N GLU A 269 -14.60 9.12 -15.74
CA GLU A 269 -15.21 10.20 -16.53
C GLU A 269 -16.53 9.79 -17.19
N VAL A 270 -16.64 8.56 -17.67
CA VAL A 270 -17.91 8.03 -18.20
C VAL A 270 -18.98 8.03 -17.10
N THR A 271 -18.61 7.73 -15.86
CA THR A 271 -19.53 7.79 -14.72
C THR A 271 -20.06 9.21 -14.51
N HIS A 272 -19.18 10.23 -14.50
CA HIS A 272 -19.62 11.63 -14.46
C HIS A 272 -20.53 11.99 -15.64
N LYS A 273 -20.16 11.59 -16.87
CA LYS A 273 -20.93 11.88 -18.08
C LYS A 273 -22.32 11.27 -18.06
N ILE A 274 -22.45 10.02 -17.62
CA ILE A 274 -23.76 9.36 -17.48
C ILE A 274 -24.64 10.18 -16.52
N MET A 275 -24.11 10.54 -15.36
CA MET A 275 -24.86 11.32 -14.37
C MET A 275 -25.20 12.74 -14.87
N ALA A 276 -24.26 13.38 -15.57
CA ALA A 276 -24.46 14.69 -16.16
C ALA A 276 -25.56 14.67 -17.23
N ILE A 277 -25.59 13.65 -18.09
CA ILE A 277 -26.66 13.46 -19.09
C ILE A 277 -28.01 13.28 -18.39
N LEU A 278 -28.08 12.42 -17.37
CA LEU A 278 -29.31 12.18 -16.59
C LEU A 278 -29.84 13.46 -15.92
N PHE A 279 -28.94 14.31 -15.44
CA PHE A 279 -29.29 15.56 -14.78
C PHE A 279 -29.34 16.78 -15.70
N LYS A 280 -29.05 16.62 -16.98
CA LYS A 280 -28.97 17.69 -17.99
C LYS A 280 -27.94 18.77 -17.62
N ILE A 281 -26.84 18.35 -16.98
CA ILE A 281 -25.70 19.20 -16.65
C ILE A 281 -24.68 19.05 -17.79
N LYS A 282 -24.11 20.16 -18.26
CA LYS A 282 -23.02 20.10 -19.24
C LYS A 282 -21.70 20.07 -18.49
N ILE A 283 -20.87 19.08 -18.82
CA ILE A 283 -19.55 18.91 -18.24
C ILE A 283 -18.49 18.77 -19.32
N GLU A 284 -17.25 19.12 -19.00
CA GLU A 284 -16.09 18.95 -19.87
C GLU A 284 -14.85 18.66 -19.02
N TYR A 285 -14.20 17.53 -19.25
CA TYR A 285 -12.94 17.20 -18.59
C TYR A 285 -11.76 17.98 -19.20
N LYS A 286 -10.95 18.64 -18.35
CA LYS A 286 -9.78 19.41 -18.79
C LYS A 286 -8.53 19.01 -18.02
N PHE A 287 -7.45 18.89 -18.78
CA PHE A 287 -6.13 18.67 -18.24
C PHE A 287 -5.66 19.87 -17.42
N TRP A 288 -5.02 19.60 -16.29
CA TRP A 288 -4.50 20.61 -15.37
C TRP A 288 -2.99 20.50 -15.25
N PRO A 289 -2.21 21.36 -15.95
CA PRO A 289 -0.76 21.29 -15.90
C PRO A 289 -0.18 21.43 -14.49
N ALA A 290 -0.70 22.35 -13.66
CA ALA A 290 -0.20 22.55 -12.30
C ALA A 290 -0.51 21.35 -11.38
N GLY A 291 -1.72 20.80 -11.47
CA GLY A 291 -2.08 19.60 -10.72
C GLY A 291 -1.34 18.34 -11.20
N SER A 292 -1.03 18.27 -12.50
CA SER A 292 -0.15 17.23 -13.07
C SER A 292 1.28 17.35 -12.55
N ALA A 293 1.84 18.57 -12.47
CA ALA A 293 3.14 18.80 -11.86
C ALA A 293 3.17 18.40 -10.38
N LEU A 294 2.09 18.71 -9.63
CA LEU A 294 1.94 18.28 -8.24
C LEU A 294 1.86 16.75 -8.11
N THR A 295 1.18 16.09 -9.05
CA THR A 295 1.09 14.61 -9.11
C THR A 295 2.47 13.99 -9.30
N LEU A 296 3.27 14.54 -10.23
CA LEU A 296 4.65 14.08 -10.45
C LEU A 296 5.55 14.38 -9.24
N LEU A 297 5.44 15.57 -8.65
CA LEU A 297 6.23 15.96 -7.49
C LEU A 297 5.93 15.08 -6.27
N SER A 298 4.66 14.85 -5.96
CA SER A 298 4.23 13.98 -4.86
C SER A 298 4.72 12.55 -5.05
N SER A 299 4.62 12.02 -6.28
CA SER A 299 5.19 10.73 -6.65
C SER A 299 6.71 10.67 -6.41
N TYR A 300 7.43 11.72 -6.83
CA TYR A 300 8.87 11.83 -6.60
C TYR A 300 9.21 11.87 -5.10
N LEU A 301 8.38 12.51 -4.27
CA LEU A 301 8.53 12.51 -2.81
C LEU A 301 8.22 11.14 -2.17
N GLY A 302 7.52 10.24 -2.86
CA GLY A 302 7.31 8.85 -2.42
C GLY A 302 5.86 8.37 -2.41
N ASN A 303 4.89 9.19 -2.80
CA ASN A 303 3.51 8.74 -3.03
C ASN A 303 2.77 9.64 -4.01
N ALA A 304 2.21 9.08 -5.08
CA ALA A 304 1.48 9.85 -6.08
C ALA A 304 0.17 10.43 -5.49
N PHE A 305 0.01 11.75 -5.57
CA PHE A 305 -1.20 12.46 -5.19
C PHE A 305 -1.94 12.94 -6.46
N SER A 306 -2.99 12.22 -6.82
CA SER A 306 -3.59 12.22 -8.16
C SER A 306 -4.49 13.46 -8.40
N ILE A 307 -3.94 14.53 -9.00
CA ILE A 307 -4.69 15.78 -9.32
C ILE A 307 -4.31 16.38 -10.71
N GLN A 308 -3.86 15.56 -11.62
CA GLN A 308 -3.67 15.78 -13.07
C GLN A 308 -4.72 16.64 -13.83
N ALA A 309 -5.99 16.68 -13.44
CA ALA A 309 -7.09 17.26 -14.22
C ALA A 309 -8.23 17.77 -13.33
N PHE A 310 -9.23 18.41 -13.95
CA PHE A 310 -10.47 18.82 -13.28
C PHE A 310 -11.65 18.78 -14.25
N LEU A 311 -12.84 18.66 -13.66
CA LEU A 311 -14.10 18.72 -14.38
C LEU A 311 -14.61 20.17 -14.44
N LEU A 312 -14.79 20.71 -15.65
CA LEU A 312 -15.57 21.93 -15.85
C LEU A 312 -17.04 21.59 -15.94
N GLU A 313 -17.87 22.42 -15.34
CA GLU A 313 -19.31 22.24 -15.32
C GLU A 313 -20.04 23.56 -15.55
N GLU A 314 -21.13 23.49 -16.30
CA GLU A 314 -22.07 24.58 -16.51
C GLU A 314 -23.39 24.18 -15.85
N ILE A 315 -23.59 24.66 -14.64
CA ILE A 315 -24.76 24.36 -13.80
C ILE A 315 -25.78 25.48 -13.94
N ASP A 316 -26.99 25.16 -14.41
CA ASP A 316 -28.11 26.09 -14.37
C ASP A 316 -28.44 26.40 -12.89
N PRO A 317 -28.59 27.67 -12.47
CA PRO A 317 -28.97 28.04 -11.11
C PRO A 317 -30.22 27.33 -10.55
N LYS A 318 -31.10 26.84 -11.42
CA LYS A 318 -32.32 26.08 -11.06
C LYS A 318 -32.04 24.59 -10.78
N THR A 319 -30.84 24.10 -11.06
CA THR A 319 -30.47 22.70 -10.83
C THR A 319 -30.41 22.43 -9.34
N ALA A 320 -31.16 21.43 -8.88
CA ALA A 320 -31.14 21.03 -7.48
C ALA A 320 -29.75 20.57 -7.07
N LYS A 321 -29.21 21.12 -5.96
CA LYS A 321 -27.85 20.83 -5.47
C LYS A 321 -27.55 19.34 -5.33
N TRP A 322 -28.55 18.53 -4.99
CA TRP A 322 -28.38 17.09 -4.85
C TRP A 322 -28.00 16.37 -6.15
N LYS A 323 -28.41 16.90 -7.30
CA LYS A 323 -28.02 16.36 -8.61
C LYS A 323 -26.53 16.54 -8.86
N VAL A 324 -26.02 17.73 -8.54
CA VAL A 324 -24.59 18.04 -8.65
C VAL A 324 -23.81 17.18 -7.66
N GLY A 325 -24.20 17.17 -6.39
CA GLY A 325 -23.52 16.38 -5.37
C GLY A 325 -23.55 14.86 -5.64
N LEU A 326 -24.63 14.33 -6.19
CA LEU A 326 -24.71 12.91 -6.56
C LEU A 326 -23.88 12.57 -7.82
N MET A 327 -23.86 13.47 -8.82
CA MET A 327 -22.96 13.34 -9.99
C MET A 327 -21.48 13.30 -9.56
N LYS A 328 -21.12 14.12 -8.56
CA LYS A 328 -19.78 14.22 -7.99
C LYS A 328 -19.43 13.03 -7.12
N LEU A 329 -20.39 12.48 -6.36
CA LEU A 329 -20.16 11.29 -5.53
C LEU A 329 -20.05 10.00 -6.35
N ALA A 330 -20.73 9.90 -7.49
CA ALA A 330 -20.81 8.66 -8.26
C ALA A 330 -19.44 8.13 -8.72
N ALA A 331 -18.56 8.99 -9.25
CA ALA A 331 -17.27 8.55 -9.77
C ALA A 331 -16.29 8.09 -8.67
N PRO A 332 -16.12 8.80 -7.54
CA PRO A 332 -15.37 8.30 -6.38
C PRO A 332 -15.90 6.96 -5.84
N VAL A 333 -17.22 6.76 -5.81
CA VAL A 333 -17.82 5.48 -5.40
C VAL A 333 -17.46 4.36 -6.37
N VAL A 334 -17.55 4.59 -7.68
CA VAL A 334 -17.13 3.59 -8.68
C VAL A 334 -15.65 3.25 -8.53
N SER A 335 -14.79 4.26 -8.36
CA SER A 335 -13.35 4.04 -8.11
C SER A 335 -13.11 3.25 -6.82
N ALA A 336 -13.85 3.52 -5.74
CA ALA A 336 -13.75 2.75 -4.50
C ALA A 336 -14.22 1.30 -4.67
N VAL A 337 -15.26 1.04 -5.46
CA VAL A 337 -15.70 -0.33 -5.80
C VAL A 337 -14.61 -1.08 -6.57
N VAL A 338 -14.00 -0.46 -7.59
CA VAL A 338 -12.88 -1.05 -8.34
C VAL A 338 -11.71 -1.37 -7.41
N MET A 339 -11.36 -0.44 -6.50
CA MET A 339 -10.36 -0.68 -5.48
C MET A 339 -10.66 -1.94 -4.66
N VAL A 340 -11.87 -2.05 -4.08
CA VAL A 340 -12.22 -3.19 -3.22
C VAL A 340 -12.22 -4.50 -3.99
N VAL A 341 -12.79 -4.52 -5.21
CA VAL A 341 -12.87 -5.72 -6.04
C VAL A 341 -11.47 -6.22 -6.42
N PHE A 342 -10.59 -5.34 -6.92
CA PHE A 342 -9.25 -5.74 -7.34
C PHE A 342 -8.32 -6.04 -6.15
N ALA A 343 -8.54 -5.41 -4.99
CA ALA A 343 -7.85 -5.80 -3.76
C ALA A 343 -8.26 -7.22 -3.32
N GLY A 344 -9.55 -7.55 -3.42
CA GLY A 344 -10.05 -8.90 -3.17
C GLY A 344 -9.47 -9.94 -4.13
N ILE A 345 -9.39 -9.63 -5.44
CA ILE A 345 -8.75 -10.52 -6.43
C ILE A 345 -7.27 -10.70 -6.09
N TYR A 346 -6.56 -9.60 -5.80
CA TYR A 346 -5.14 -9.63 -5.44
C TYR A 346 -4.85 -10.51 -4.21
N PHE A 347 -5.76 -10.52 -3.23
CA PHE A 347 -5.64 -11.39 -2.05
C PHE A 347 -5.54 -12.88 -2.42
N PHE A 348 -6.32 -13.32 -3.41
CA PHE A 348 -6.29 -14.72 -3.89
C PHE A 348 -5.19 -14.97 -4.93
N ASP A 349 -4.92 -14.00 -5.81
CA ASP A 349 -3.94 -14.08 -6.90
C ASP A 349 -3.07 -12.81 -6.92
N PRO A 350 -1.91 -12.79 -6.21
CA PRO A 350 -1.07 -11.60 -6.11
C PRO A 350 -0.33 -11.24 -7.40
N SER A 351 -1.06 -10.64 -8.34
CA SER A 351 -0.48 -10.06 -9.54
C SER A 351 -0.10 -8.59 -9.31
N PRO A 352 1.08 -8.14 -9.78
CA PRO A 352 1.43 -6.72 -9.79
C PRO A 352 0.42 -5.86 -10.57
N ILE A 353 -0.27 -6.44 -11.56
CA ILE A 353 -1.32 -5.74 -12.32
C ILE A 353 -2.49 -5.39 -11.40
N TYR A 354 -3.02 -6.35 -10.63
CA TYR A 354 -4.14 -6.09 -9.72
C TYR A 354 -3.75 -5.10 -8.62
N ARG A 355 -2.50 -5.18 -8.15
CA ARG A 355 -1.93 -4.19 -7.22
C ARG A 355 -2.00 -2.78 -7.76
N VAL A 356 -1.52 -2.57 -8.98
CA VAL A 356 -1.58 -1.27 -9.65
C VAL A 356 -3.02 -0.81 -9.84
N VAL A 357 -3.93 -1.70 -10.26
CA VAL A 357 -5.34 -1.37 -10.49
C VAL A 357 -6.01 -0.89 -9.20
N TYR A 358 -5.94 -1.67 -8.11
CA TYR A 358 -6.59 -1.26 -6.87
C TYR A 358 -5.92 -0.03 -6.27
N SER A 359 -4.58 0.08 -6.33
CA SER A 359 -3.85 1.22 -5.76
C SER A 359 -4.18 2.52 -6.47
N THR A 360 -4.23 2.50 -7.80
CA THR A 360 -4.57 3.69 -8.61
C THR A 360 -6.02 4.11 -8.34
N SER A 361 -6.93 3.14 -8.26
CA SER A 361 -8.34 3.39 -7.95
C SER A 361 -8.53 3.95 -6.53
N ALA A 362 -7.76 3.44 -5.56
CA ALA A 362 -7.73 3.91 -4.19
C ALA A 362 -7.26 5.38 -4.09
N LEU A 363 -6.16 5.70 -4.79
CA LEU A 363 -5.62 7.06 -4.86
C LEU A 363 -6.61 8.05 -5.45
N TRP A 364 -7.29 7.69 -6.54
CA TRP A 364 -8.33 8.55 -7.12
C TRP A 364 -9.54 8.73 -6.20
N ALA A 365 -10.10 7.63 -5.68
CA ALA A 365 -11.27 7.69 -4.81
C ALA A 365 -11.02 8.58 -3.58
N MET A 366 -9.82 8.47 -2.98
CA MET A 366 -9.46 9.30 -1.84
C MET A 366 -9.12 10.74 -2.19
N ALA A 367 -8.38 10.97 -3.28
CA ALA A 367 -8.03 12.33 -3.70
C ALA A 367 -9.31 13.14 -3.99
N GLU A 368 -10.25 12.57 -4.75
CA GLU A 368 -11.48 13.27 -5.12
C GLU A 368 -12.40 13.56 -3.94
N MET A 369 -12.40 12.73 -2.89
CA MET A 369 -13.22 12.97 -1.71
C MET A 369 -12.70 14.08 -0.79
N LEU A 370 -11.50 14.63 -1.06
CA LEU A 370 -10.97 15.76 -0.30
C LEU A 370 -11.80 17.03 -0.53
N PRO A 371 -12.09 17.82 0.52
CA PRO A 371 -12.98 18.98 0.43
C PRO A 371 -12.25 20.23 -0.09
N PHE A 372 -11.47 20.10 -1.17
CA PHE A 372 -10.74 21.20 -1.81
C PHE A 372 -11.41 21.64 -3.10
N SER A 373 -11.21 22.92 -3.47
CA SER A 373 -11.84 23.48 -4.66
C SER A 373 -11.37 22.77 -5.93
N GLY A 374 -12.30 22.13 -6.66
CA GLY A 374 -12.04 21.41 -7.91
C GLY A 374 -11.85 19.93 -7.80
N LEU A 375 -11.93 19.42 -6.58
CA LEU A 375 -12.13 18.01 -6.31
C LEU A 375 -13.60 17.84 -5.96
N ASP A 376 -14.13 16.66 -6.25
CA ASP A 376 -15.56 16.37 -6.09
C ASP A 376 -16.05 16.52 -4.64
N GLY A 377 -15.19 16.22 -3.67
CA GLY A 377 -15.46 16.23 -2.24
C GLY A 377 -15.96 17.58 -1.74
N LYS A 378 -15.52 18.69 -2.34
CA LYS A 378 -16.04 20.03 -2.00
C LYS A 378 -17.51 20.16 -2.39
N ASP A 379 -17.85 19.77 -3.62
CA ASP A 379 -19.22 19.92 -4.15
C ASP A 379 -20.20 18.97 -3.40
N ILE A 380 -19.73 17.77 -3.04
CA ILE A 380 -20.50 16.83 -2.20
C ILE A 380 -20.75 17.42 -0.81
N LYS A 381 -19.72 18.04 -0.19
CA LYS A 381 -19.85 18.67 1.12
C LYS A 381 -20.79 19.89 1.11
N GLU A 382 -20.75 20.69 0.04
CA GLU A 382 -21.65 21.84 -0.16
C GLU A 382 -23.10 21.42 -0.41
N TRP A 383 -23.31 20.24 -1.02
CA TRP A 383 -24.62 19.63 -1.11
C TRP A 383 -25.10 19.12 0.26
N ASN A 384 -24.32 18.24 0.90
CA ASN A 384 -24.64 17.64 2.18
C ASN A 384 -23.37 17.17 2.92
N GLY A 385 -23.00 17.92 3.96
CA GLY A 385 -21.79 17.61 4.75
C GLY A 385 -21.83 16.26 5.48
N PHE A 386 -23.01 15.74 5.83
CA PHE A 386 -23.15 14.42 6.44
C PHE A 386 -22.90 13.30 5.43
N VAL A 387 -23.47 13.41 4.22
CA VAL A 387 -23.23 12.47 3.11
C VAL A 387 -21.74 12.44 2.75
N TRP A 388 -21.12 13.62 2.63
CA TRP A 388 -19.68 13.73 2.41
C TRP A 388 -18.89 13.02 3.51
N PHE A 389 -19.19 13.28 4.79
CA PHE A 389 -18.48 12.68 5.91
C PHE A 389 -18.57 11.15 5.90
N VAL A 390 -19.78 10.60 5.75
CA VAL A 390 -20.00 9.14 5.70
C VAL A 390 -19.24 8.51 4.53
N ALA A 391 -19.33 9.10 3.33
CA ALA A 391 -18.63 8.59 2.16
C ALA A 391 -17.10 8.70 2.31
N PHE A 392 -16.59 9.83 2.81
CA PHE A 392 -15.16 10.05 3.05
C PHE A 392 -14.61 9.06 4.07
N SER A 393 -15.33 8.83 5.18
CA SER A 393 -14.93 7.86 6.19
C SER A 393 -14.96 6.43 5.67
N ALA A 394 -15.98 6.04 4.90
CA ALA A 394 -16.09 4.69 4.35
C ALA A 394 -14.97 4.40 3.33
N ILE A 395 -14.76 5.30 2.36
CA ILE A 395 -13.70 5.18 1.35
C ILE A 395 -12.32 5.29 2.02
N GLY A 396 -12.16 6.18 3.00
CA GLY A 396 -10.92 6.33 3.77
C GLY A 396 -10.55 5.11 4.58
N LEU A 397 -11.51 4.48 5.25
CA LEU A 397 -11.27 3.24 5.97
C LEU A 397 -10.86 2.12 5.00
N ALA A 398 -11.59 1.98 3.88
CA ALA A 398 -11.25 0.98 2.86
C ALA A 398 -9.87 1.23 2.25
N TYR A 399 -9.52 2.49 1.97
CA TYR A 399 -8.19 2.89 1.51
C TYR A 399 -7.10 2.49 2.51
N VAL A 400 -7.28 2.79 3.80
CA VAL A 400 -6.30 2.47 4.84
C VAL A 400 -6.14 0.96 4.98
N VAL A 401 -7.24 0.22 5.08
CA VAL A 401 -7.24 -1.24 5.17
C VAL A 401 -6.51 -1.85 3.97
N ILE A 402 -6.88 -1.47 2.76
CA ILE A 402 -6.32 -2.07 1.53
C ILE A 402 -4.87 -1.65 1.30
N THR A 403 -4.50 -0.39 1.58
CA THR A 403 -3.16 0.11 1.25
C THR A 403 -2.11 -0.29 2.27
N PHE A 404 -2.50 -0.48 3.54
CA PHE A 404 -1.56 -0.77 4.63
C PHE A 404 -1.64 -2.20 5.17
N LEU A 405 -2.73 -2.94 4.91
CA LEU A 405 -2.88 -4.33 5.37
C LEU A 405 -2.78 -5.37 4.24
N LEU A 406 -2.89 -4.98 2.96
CA LEU A 406 -2.68 -5.84 1.78
C LEU A 406 -1.46 -5.40 0.99
#